data_AF-T1A4D5-F1
#
_entry.id   AF-T1A4D5-F1
#
_cell.length_a   1.000
_cell.length_b   1.000
_cell.length_c   1.000
_cell.angle_alpha   90.00
_cell.angle_beta   90.00
_cell.angle_gamma   90.00
#
_symmetry.space_group_name_H-M   'P 1'
#
loop_
_entity.id
_entity.type
_entity.pdbx_description
1 polymer ?
#
loop_
_entity_poly.entity_id
_entity_poly.type
_entity_poly.pdbx_seq_one_letter_code
_entity_poly.pdbx_strand_id
1 'polypeptide(L)'
;WVAWRVRGRAAVADRPTWDCGVDAPNARMEYTASGYAQPLEQVFHGFYAPRDTTDRRPARQPAWTPLARLRSFHREIPEPIWGWMYAPIESGTRAFAKATSRLQSGRIHAYLAYMFVTLIGLLLLIRVV
;
A
#
# COMPACT_ATOMS: atom_id res chain seq x y z
N TRP A 1 9.13 -1.85 -41.86
CA TRP A 1 8.83 -0.55 -41.21
C TRP A 1 8.06 0.45 -42.09
N VAL A 2 8.20 0.44 -43.44
CA VAL A 2 7.49 1.39 -44.33
C VAL A 2 6.02 0.98 -44.64
N ALA A 3 5.72 -0.31 -44.70
CA ALA A 3 4.40 -0.81 -45.12
C ALA A 3 3.23 -0.47 -44.16
N TRP A 4 3.50 -0.19 -42.88
CA TRP A 4 2.45 0.12 -41.89
C TRP A 4 1.91 1.55 -41.99
N ARG A 5 2.61 2.48 -42.68
CA ARG A 5 2.15 3.87 -42.83
C ARG A 5 1.14 4.09 -43.96
N VAL A 6 0.98 3.13 -44.88
CA VAL A 6 0.15 3.30 -46.09
C VAL A 6 -1.28 2.81 -45.88
N ARG A 7 -1.59 2.19 -44.73
CA ARG A 7 -2.96 1.83 -44.38
C ARG A 7 -3.67 3.09 -43.89
N GLY A 8 -4.29 3.82 -44.82
CA GLY A 8 -5.13 4.99 -44.52
C GLY A 8 -6.09 4.65 -43.38
N ARG A 9 -6.22 5.57 -42.42
CA ARG A 9 -7.19 5.45 -41.33
C ARG A 9 -8.55 5.17 -41.97
N ALA A 10 -9.14 4.00 -41.67
CA ALA A 10 -10.50 3.72 -42.08
C ALA A 10 -11.38 4.88 -41.61
N ALA A 11 -12.22 5.42 -42.50
CA ALA A 11 -13.14 6.48 -42.15
C ALA A 11 -14.02 5.98 -41.00
N VAL A 12 -13.82 6.55 -39.82
CA VAL A 12 -14.65 6.25 -38.64
C VAL A 12 -16.01 6.87 -38.95
N ALA A 13 -17.00 6.04 -39.20
CA ALA A 13 -18.37 6.51 -39.37
C ALA A 13 -18.88 7.02 -38.02
N ASP A 14 -19.42 8.23 -38.00
CA ASP A 14 -20.09 8.79 -36.82
C ASP A 14 -21.41 8.04 -36.61
N ARG A 15 -21.34 6.98 -35.81
CA ARG A 15 -22.47 6.11 -35.46
C ARG A 15 -22.53 6.00 -33.94
N PRO A 16 -23.73 5.88 -33.37
CA PRO A 16 -23.87 5.65 -31.94
C PRO A 16 -23.09 4.41 -31.52
N THR A 17 -22.35 4.54 -30.42
CA THR A 17 -21.66 3.42 -29.77
C THR A 17 -22.69 2.47 -29.16
N TRP A 18 -22.28 1.24 -28.91
CA TRP A 18 -23.12 0.29 -28.18
C TRP A 18 -23.42 0.81 -26.77
N ASP A 19 -24.70 1.05 -26.47
CA ASP A 19 -25.13 1.71 -25.24
C ASP A 19 -25.77 0.76 -24.22
N CYS A 20 -25.56 -0.55 -24.37
CA CYS A 20 -26.07 -1.57 -23.44
C CYS A 20 -27.59 -1.48 -23.13
N GLY A 21 -28.39 -0.86 -24.00
CA GLY A 21 -29.83 -0.65 -23.82
C GLY A 21 -30.22 0.58 -22.97
N VAL A 22 -29.28 1.51 -22.74
CA VAL A 22 -29.50 2.79 -22.05
C VAL A 22 -29.49 3.93 -23.07
N ASP A 23 -30.02 5.11 -22.70
CA ASP A 23 -29.89 6.33 -23.51
C ASP A 23 -28.43 6.78 -23.60
N ALA A 24 -28.12 7.55 -24.67
CA ALA A 24 -26.77 8.00 -25.06
C ALA A 24 -25.83 8.22 -23.86
N PRO A 25 -24.58 7.70 -23.90
CA PRO A 25 -23.68 7.75 -22.76
C PRO A 25 -23.49 9.19 -22.29
N ASN A 26 -23.69 9.43 -21.00
CA ASN A 26 -23.48 10.73 -20.39
C ASN A 26 -22.15 10.76 -19.61
N ALA A 27 -21.62 11.96 -19.35
CA ALA A 27 -20.35 12.15 -18.66
C ALA A 27 -20.29 11.52 -17.24
N ARG A 28 -21.43 11.14 -16.63
CA ARG A 28 -21.43 10.44 -15.32
C ARG A 28 -21.25 8.93 -15.44
N MET A 29 -21.39 8.37 -16.64
CA MET A 29 -21.13 6.96 -16.93
C MET A 29 -19.65 6.68 -17.24
N GLU A 30 -18.84 7.73 -17.38
CA GLU A 30 -17.40 7.59 -17.55
C GLU A 30 -16.73 7.04 -16.29
N TYR A 31 -15.62 6.34 -16.51
CA TYR A 31 -14.80 5.85 -15.41
C TYR A 31 -14.27 7.00 -14.56
N THR A 32 -14.54 6.95 -13.27
CA THR A 32 -13.94 7.86 -12.29
C THR A 32 -12.46 7.52 -12.09
N ALA A 33 -11.69 8.47 -11.55
CA ALA A 33 -10.29 8.24 -11.17
C ALA A 33 -10.12 7.02 -10.26
N SER A 34 -11.06 6.79 -9.33
CA SER A 34 -11.09 5.61 -8.46
C SER A 34 -11.32 4.31 -9.25
N GLY A 35 -12.18 4.33 -10.28
CA GLY A 35 -12.41 3.16 -11.14
C GLY A 35 -11.18 2.76 -11.95
N TYR A 36 -10.38 3.74 -12.39
CA TYR A 36 -9.10 3.48 -13.03
C TYR A 36 -8.02 2.97 -12.07
N ALA A 37 -8.01 3.45 -10.82
CA ALA A 37 -7.05 3.03 -9.80
C ALA A 37 -7.36 1.66 -9.18
N GLN A 38 -8.63 1.23 -9.18
CA GLN A 38 -9.08 0.01 -8.51
C GLN A 38 -8.30 -1.26 -8.92
N PRO A 39 -8.02 -1.55 -10.20
CA PRO A 39 -7.25 -2.74 -10.58
C PRO A 39 -5.81 -2.70 -10.07
N LEU A 40 -5.20 -1.51 -10.07
CA LEU A 40 -3.84 -1.31 -9.57
C LEU A 40 -3.79 -1.61 -8.07
N GLU A 41 -4.73 -1.06 -7.31
CA GLU A 41 -4.85 -1.32 -5.89
C GLU A 41 -5.16 -2.79 -5.56
N GLN A 42 -5.91 -3.48 -6.42
CA GLN A 42 -6.20 -4.91 -6.27
C GLN A 42 -4.92 -5.76 -6.44
N VAL A 43 -4.09 -5.46 -7.44
CA VAL A 43 -2.81 -6.16 -7.68
C VAL A 43 -1.83 -5.93 -6.54
N PHE A 44 -1.76 -4.70 -6.02
CA PHE A 44 -0.88 -4.31 -4.93
C PHE A 44 -1.53 -4.39 -3.54
N HIS A 45 -2.62 -5.15 -3.39
CA HIS A 45 -3.36 -5.27 -2.14
C HIS A 45 -2.46 -5.73 -0.97
N GLY A 46 -1.46 -6.59 -1.23
CA GLY A 46 -0.51 -7.04 -0.22
C GLY A 46 0.41 -5.93 0.33
N PHE A 47 0.65 -4.87 -0.45
CA PHE A 47 1.47 -3.73 -0.02
C PHE A 47 0.65 -2.61 0.58
N TYR A 48 -0.54 -2.32 0.03
CA TYR A 48 -1.34 -1.15 0.44
C TYR A 48 -2.47 -1.47 1.42
N ALA A 49 -2.88 -2.74 1.54
CA ALA A 49 -4.00 -3.18 2.39
C ALA A 49 -5.21 -2.21 2.34
N PRO A 50 -5.74 -1.88 1.15
CA PRO A 50 -6.80 -0.89 0.98
C PRO A 50 -8.03 -1.28 1.80
N ARG A 51 -8.62 -0.32 2.53
CA ARG A 51 -9.83 -0.53 3.32
C ARG A 51 -11.02 0.08 2.60
N ASP A 52 -11.95 -0.80 2.20
CA ASP A 52 -13.20 -0.40 1.56
C ASP A 52 -14.29 -0.25 2.62
N THR A 53 -14.75 0.98 2.85
CA THR A 53 -15.94 1.25 3.65
C THR A 53 -17.09 1.56 2.71
N THR A 54 -17.96 0.58 2.47
CA THR A 54 -19.18 0.79 1.68
C THR A 54 -20.39 0.87 2.61
N ASP A 55 -20.97 2.06 2.72
CA ASP A 55 -22.25 2.23 3.42
C ASP A 55 -23.40 1.82 2.47
N ARG A 56 -23.82 0.54 2.55
CA ARG A 56 -24.99 0.04 1.82
C ARG A 56 -26.23 0.27 2.66
N ARG A 57 -26.96 1.36 2.41
CA ARG A 57 -28.36 1.43 2.85
C ARG A 57 -29.17 0.38 2.08
N PRO A 58 -30.02 -0.43 2.75
CA PRO A 58 -30.96 -1.29 2.05
C PRO A 58 -31.87 -0.41 1.19
N ALA A 59 -31.79 -0.60 -0.12
CA ALA A 59 -32.66 0.08 -1.05
C ALA A 59 -34.11 -0.32 -0.71
N ARG A 60 -34.94 0.64 -0.29
CA ARG A 60 -36.41 0.46 -0.20
C ARG A 60 -37.06 0.34 -1.59
N GLN A 61 -36.31 -0.01 -2.64
CA GLN A 61 -36.76 -0.01 -4.02
C GLN A 61 -36.77 -1.43 -4.57
N PRO A 62 -37.76 -1.78 -5.40
CA PRO A 62 -37.92 -3.14 -5.94
C PRO A 62 -36.70 -3.55 -6.76
N ALA A 63 -36.39 -4.85 -6.77
CA ALA A 63 -35.21 -5.48 -7.40
C ALA A 63 -35.05 -5.25 -8.92
N TRP A 64 -35.93 -4.48 -9.54
CA TRP A 64 -35.98 -4.20 -10.97
C TRP A 64 -35.44 -2.82 -11.36
N THR A 65 -34.99 -1.99 -10.41
CA THR A 65 -34.24 -0.77 -10.76
C THR A 65 -32.77 -1.12 -10.99
N PRO A 66 -32.25 -1.04 -12.24
CA PRO A 66 -30.88 -1.48 -12.56
C PRO A 66 -29.78 -0.60 -11.96
N LEU A 67 -30.16 0.52 -11.33
CA LEU A 67 -29.25 1.51 -10.74
C LEU A 67 -29.64 1.74 -9.28
N ALA A 68 -29.40 0.74 -8.42
CA ALA A 68 -29.43 0.96 -6.98
C ALA A 68 -28.44 2.09 -6.64
N ARG A 69 -28.95 3.22 -6.12
CA ARG A 69 -28.13 4.38 -5.76
C ARG A 69 -27.16 4.02 -4.63
N LEU A 70 -25.94 3.64 -4.98
CA LEU A 70 -24.80 3.71 -4.06
C LEU A 70 -24.53 5.20 -3.82
N ARG A 71 -24.87 5.70 -2.62
CA ARG A 71 -24.82 7.15 -2.32
C ARG A 71 -23.40 7.63 -2.02
N SER A 72 -22.53 6.77 -1.55
CA SER A 72 -21.17 7.13 -1.13
C SER A 72 -20.26 5.91 -1.10
N PHE A 73 -19.17 5.97 -1.87
CA PHE A 73 -18.06 5.04 -1.80
C PHE A 73 -16.87 5.80 -1.21
N HIS A 74 -16.39 5.37 -0.04
CA HIS A 74 -15.21 5.94 0.60
C HIS A 74 -14.14 4.86 0.71
N ARG A 75 -12.97 5.12 0.13
CA ARG A 75 -11.83 4.21 0.10
C ARG A 75 -10.68 4.92 0.78
N GLU A 76 -10.26 4.38 1.91
CA GLU A 76 -9.09 4.85 2.64
C GLU A 76 -7.93 3.92 2.31
N ILE A 77 -6.81 4.50 1.85
CA ILE A 77 -5.55 3.81 1.71
C ILE A 77 -4.78 4.10 2.99
N PRO A 78 -4.82 3.23 4.02
CA PRO A 78 -3.96 3.40 5.18
C PRO A 78 -2.49 3.37 4.73
N GLU A 79 -1.59 3.97 5.50
CA GLU A 79 -0.15 3.94 5.24
C GLU A 79 0.50 2.76 6.00
N PRO A 80 0.59 1.55 5.41
CA PRO A 80 1.10 0.35 6.11
C PRO A 80 2.58 0.44 6.47
N ILE A 81 3.34 1.26 5.74
CA ILE A 81 4.79 1.47 5.95
C ILE A 81 5.06 2.01 7.36
N TRP A 82 4.20 2.90 7.85
CA TRP A 82 4.36 3.52 9.18
C TRP A 82 4.21 2.49 10.31
N GLY A 83 3.20 1.62 10.22
CA GLY A 83 2.95 0.60 11.24
C GLY A 83 4.00 -0.51 11.25
N TRP A 84 4.48 -0.93 10.08
CA TRP A 84 5.38 -2.09 9.97
C TRP A 84 6.86 -1.76 10.11
N MET A 85 7.30 -0.57 9.70
CA MET A 85 8.72 -0.19 9.79
C MET A 85 9.02 0.69 11.00
N TYR A 86 8.23 1.74 11.23
CA TYR A 86 8.55 2.69 12.30
C TYR A 86 8.28 2.15 13.70
N ALA A 87 7.16 1.44 13.92
CA ALA A 87 6.82 0.90 15.23
C ALA A 87 7.85 -0.11 15.81
N PRO A 88 8.37 -1.10 15.04
CA PRO A 88 9.41 -1.98 15.57
C PRO A 88 10.75 -1.26 15.80
N ILE A 89 11.09 -0.25 14.99
CA ILE A 89 12.32 0.53 15.19
C ILE A 89 12.24 1.35 16.49
N GLU A 90 11.10 1.99 16.75
CA GLU A 90 10.91 2.76 17.99
C GLU A 90 10.95 1.86 19.24
N SER A 91 10.26 0.71 19.19
CA SER A 91 10.29 -0.24 20.31
C SER A 91 11.67 -0.86 20.51
N GLY A 92 12.37 -1.18 19.43
CA GLY A 92 13.75 -1.66 19.45
C GLY A 92 14.70 -0.66 20.09
N THR A 93 14.71 0.59 19.61
CA THR A 93 15.57 1.66 20.16
C THR A 93 15.29 1.92 21.64
N ARG A 94 14.02 1.94 22.06
CA ARG A 94 13.65 2.05 23.48
C ARG A 94 14.14 0.86 24.31
N ALA A 95 14.07 -0.35 23.77
CA ALA A 95 14.58 -1.55 24.44
C ALA A 95 16.12 -1.51 24.58
N PHE A 96 16.83 -1.12 23.53
CA PHE A 96 18.29 -0.92 23.54
C PHE A 96 18.71 0.16 24.54
N ALA A 97 18.00 1.28 24.59
CA ALA A 97 18.25 2.34 25.56
C ALA A 97 18.07 1.84 27.00
N LYS A 98 17.00 1.07 27.28
CA LYS A 98 16.80 0.46 28.61
C LYS A 98 17.88 -0.58 28.95
N ALA A 99 18.30 -1.39 27.99
CA ALA A 99 19.36 -2.37 28.19
C ALA A 99 20.71 -1.69 28.49
N THR A 100 21.02 -0.60 27.78
CA THR A 100 22.25 0.18 27.98
C THR A 100 22.22 0.93 29.32
N SER A 101 21.06 1.47 29.70
CA SER A 101 20.85 2.07 31.01
C SER A 101 21.05 1.05 32.15
N ARG A 102 20.62 -0.21 31.97
CA ARG A 102 20.92 -1.30 32.92
C ARG A 102 22.41 -1.68 32.93
N LEU A 103 23.14 -1.52 31.82
CA LEU A 103 24.59 -1.70 31.83
C LEU A 103 25.30 -0.58 32.61
N GLN A 104 24.77 0.63 32.56
CA GLN A 104 25.27 1.80 33.30
C GLN A 104 24.97 1.79 34.82
N SER A 105 24.45 0.69 35.38
CA SER A 105 24.01 0.58 36.79
C SER A 105 25.13 0.63 37.86
N GLY A 106 26.26 1.30 37.60
CA GLY A 106 27.30 1.56 38.61
C GLY A 106 28.14 0.35 39.05
N ARG A 107 28.01 -0.81 38.39
CA ARG A 107 28.79 -2.02 38.72
C ARG A 107 30.09 -2.03 37.93
N ILE A 108 31.17 -1.53 38.54
CA ILE A 108 32.53 -1.48 37.96
C ILE A 108 32.98 -2.83 37.39
N HIS A 109 32.66 -3.93 38.07
CA HIS A 109 33.02 -5.28 37.63
C HIS A 109 32.42 -5.67 36.26
N ALA A 110 31.25 -5.17 35.91
CA ALA A 110 30.62 -5.45 34.61
C ALA A 110 31.40 -4.77 33.47
N TYR A 111 31.91 -3.56 33.70
CA TYR A 111 32.75 -2.85 32.73
C TYR A 111 34.09 -3.55 32.52
N LEU A 112 34.76 -3.96 33.61
CA LEU A 112 36.00 -4.73 33.52
C LEU A 112 35.83 -6.01 32.73
N ALA A 113 34.76 -6.78 33.01
CA ALA A 113 34.47 -8.01 32.28
C ALA A 113 34.21 -7.72 30.79
N TYR A 114 33.43 -6.68 30.47
CA TYR A 114 33.15 -6.29 29.09
C TYR A 114 34.44 -5.91 28.33
N MET A 115 35.29 -5.07 28.91
CA MET A 115 36.57 -4.67 28.32
C MET A 115 37.53 -5.86 28.14
N PHE A 116 37.59 -6.76 29.10
CA PHE A 116 38.44 -7.95 29.02
C PHE A 116 37.99 -8.87 27.87
N VAL A 117 36.68 -9.10 27.73
CA VAL A 117 36.12 -9.93 26.66
C VAL A 117 36.30 -9.28 25.28
N THR A 118 36.07 -7.97 25.15
CA THR A 118 36.28 -7.27 23.87
C THR A 118 37.75 -7.28 23.46
N LEU A 119 38.68 -7.12 24.41
CA LEU A 119 40.13 -7.25 24.16
C LEU A 119 40.50 -8.65 23.67
N ILE A 120 40.05 -9.70 24.38
CA ILE A 120 40.31 -11.09 23.96
C ILE A 120 39.72 -11.34 22.57
N GLY A 121 38.47 -10.91 22.33
CA GLY A 121 37.80 -11.08 21.05
C GLY A 121 38.53 -10.38 19.91
N LEU A 122 38.96 -9.13 20.11
CA LEU A 122 39.73 -8.37 19.13
C LEU A 122 41.09 -9.02 18.86
N LEU A 123 41.76 -9.50 19.91
CA LEU A 123 43.06 -10.16 19.79
C LEU A 123 42.96 -11.49 19.05
N LEU A 124 41.91 -12.27 19.30
CA LEU A 124 41.61 -13.49 18.53
C LEU A 124 41.27 -13.16 17.07
N LEU A 125 40.48 -12.11 16.82
CA LEU A 125 40.12 -11.70 15.48
C LEU A 125 41.36 -11.28 14.67
N ILE A 126 42.26 -10.49 15.26
CA ILE A 126 43.55 -10.13 14.66
C ILE A 126 44.44 -11.35 14.43
N ARG A 127 44.38 -12.36 15.31
CA ARG A 127 45.17 -13.58 15.17
C ARG A 127 44.63 -14.53 14.10
N VAL A 128 43.31 -14.51 13.86
CA VAL A 128 42.62 -15.37 12.89
C VAL A 128 42.64 -14.76 11.49
N VAL A 129 42.60 -13.44 11.38
CA VAL A 129 42.83 -12.68 10.13
C VAL A 129 44.31 -12.74 9.75
#